data_AF-A0A2M6VIH3-F1
#
_entry.id   AF-A0A2M6VIH3-F1
#
_cell.length_a   1.000
_cell.length_b   1.000
_cell.length_c   1.000
_cell.angle_alpha   90.00
_cell.angle_beta   90.00
_cell.angle_gamma   90.00
#
_symmetry.space_group_name_H-M   'P 1'
#
loop_
_entity.id
_entity.type
_entity.pdbx_description
1 polymer ?
#
loop_
_entity_poly.entity_id
_entity_poly.type
_entity_poly.pdbx_seq_one_letter_code
_entity_poly.pdbx_strand_id
1 'polypeptide(L)' 'MARITVEDCLEQIPNRFQLVLAATYRARMLSQGHTPRIESKNKPGVTALREIAAGKVGIEMLKRVS' A
#
# COMPACT_ATOMS: atom_id res chain seq x y z
N MET A 1 12.39 -6.59 -11.80
CA MET A 1 11.94 -6.52 -10.39
C MET A 1 11.88 -5.05 -10.02
N ALA A 2 10.69 -4.44 -10.06
CA ALA A 2 10.57 -2.99 -9.89
C ALA A 2 10.99 -2.64 -8.45
N ARG A 3 12.10 -1.91 -8.32
CA ARG A 3 12.66 -1.43 -7.07
C ARG A 3 11.81 -0.26 -6.60
N ILE A 4 10.72 -0.54 -5.88
CA ILE A 4 10.00 0.47 -5.11
C ILE A 4 10.82 0.76 -3.86
N THR A 5 10.99 2.02 -3.46
CA THR A 5 11.69 2.34 -2.23
C THR A 5 10.72 2.86 -1.17
N VAL A 6 11.21 2.92 0.07
CA VAL A 6 10.38 3.38 1.20
C VAL A 6 10.18 4.89 1.10
N GLU A 7 11.14 5.60 0.54
CA GLU A 7 11.11 7.05 0.30
C GLU A 7 9.91 7.43 -0.58
N ASP A 8 9.66 6.70 -1.68
CA ASP A 8 8.49 6.91 -2.55
C ASP A 8 7.16 6.79 -1.78
N CYS A 9 7.11 5.88 -0.80
CA CYS A 9 5.92 5.66 0.02
C CYS A 9 5.75 6.74 1.10
N LEU A 10 6.87 7.29 1.60
CA LEU A 10 6.89 8.32 2.63
C LEU A 10 6.48 9.69 2.10
N GLU A 11 6.65 9.95 0.80
CA GLU A 11 6.08 11.15 0.15
C GLU A 11 4.55 11.20 0.27
N GLN A 12 3.90 10.04 0.30
CA GLN A 12 2.44 9.92 0.38
C GLN A 12 1.94 9.76 1.81
N ILE A 13 2.66 9.01 2.64
CA ILE A 13 2.35 8.81 4.06
C ILE A 13 3.61 9.09 4.88
N PRO A 14 3.79 10.32 5.41
CA PRO A 14 5.04 10.70 6.09
C PRO A 14 5.27 9.95 7.40
N ASN A 15 4.21 9.43 8.03
CA ASN A 15 4.32 8.63 9.24
C ASN A 15 4.55 7.14 8.91
N ARG A 16 5.74 6.64 9.28
CA ARG A 16 6.15 5.24 9.05
C ARG A 16 5.22 4.20 9.68
N PHE A 17 4.67 4.46 10.86
CA PHE A 17 3.73 3.54 11.50
C PHE A 17 2.39 3.48 10.76
N GLN A 18 1.88 4.65 10.37
CA GLN A 18 0.67 4.73 9.56
C GLN A 18 0.86 4.09 8.18
N LEU A 19 2.03 4.27 7.56
CA LEU A 19 2.41 3.63 6.32
C LEU A 19 2.35 2.09 6.44
N VAL A 20 2.98 1.53 7.48
CA VAL A 20 2.98 0.08 7.72
C VAL A 20 1.56 -0.44 7.94
N LEU A 21 0.74 0.27 8.72
CA LEU A 21 -0.65 -0.13 8.97
C LEU A 21 -1.50 -0.07 7.70
N ALA A 22 -1.41 1.01 6.93
CA ALA A 22 -2.15 1.18 5.68
C ALA A 22 -1.73 0.12 4.64
N ALA A 23 -0.43 -0.12 4.49
CA ALA A 23 0.10 -1.14 3.59
C ALA A 23 -0.33 -2.55 4.02
N THR A 24 -0.31 -2.86 5.31
CA THR A 24 -0.75 -4.17 5.83
C THR A 24 -2.23 -4.41 5.60
N TYR A 25 -3.06 -3.40 5.88
CA TYR A 25 -4.50 -3.50 5.65
C TYR A 25 -4.82 -3.68 4.16
N ARG A 26 -4.16 -2.90 3.29
CA ARG A 26 -4.32 -3.05 1.84
C ARG A 26 -3.82 -4.41 1.33
N ALA A 27 -2.68 -4.87 1.81
CA ALA A 27 -2.14 -6.19 1.45
C ALA A 27 -3.11 -7.31 1.83
N ARG A 28 -3.78 -7.20 2.99
CA ARG A 28 -4.81 -8.17 3.40
C ARG A 28 -6.01 -8.17 2.46
N MET A 29 -6.48 -7.01 2.02
CA MET A 29 -7.55 -6.91 1.01
C MET A 29 -7.13 -7.57 -0.31
N LEU A 30 -5.91 -7.31 -0.77
CA LEU A 30 -5.38 -7.95 -1.98
C LEU A 30 -5.30 -9.48 -1.83
N SER A 31 -4.89 -9.98 -0.67
CA SER A 31 -4.90 -11.42 -0.36
C SER A 31 -6.31 -12.02 -0.31
N GLN A 32 -7.33 -11.22 0.01
CA GLN A 32 -8.75 -11.63 -0.03
C GLN A 32 -9.35 -11.61 -1.44
N GLY A 33 -8.58 -11.26 -2.47
CA GLY A 33 -9.03 -11.24 -3.87
C GLY A 33 -9.60 -9.90 -4.33
N HIS A 34 -9.44 -8.83 -3.55
CA HIS A 34 -9.80 -7.48 -4.03
C HIS A 34 -8.94 -7.08 -5.23
N THR A 35 -9.55 -6.40 -6.19
CA THR A 35 -8.87 -5.95 -7.40
C THR A 35 -7.71 -5.00 -7.07
N PRO A 36 -6.49 -5.29 -7.55
CA PRO A 36 -5.39 -4.35 -7.44
C PRO A 36 -5.62 -3.13 -8.35
N ARG A 37 -5.30 -1.94 -7.84
CA ARG A 37 -5.33 -0.66 -8.57
C ARG A 37 -4.13 -0.54 -9.52
N ILE A 38 -3.10 -1.37 -9.33
CA ILE A 38 -1.91 -1.44 -10.18
C ILE A 38 -1.63 -2.91 -10.50
N GLU A 39 -1.47 -3.21 -11.79
CA GLU A 39 -1.02 -4.54 -12.20
C GLU A 39 0.38 -4.84 -11.65
N SER A 40 0.46 -5.90 -10.87
CA SER A 40 1.69 -6.34 -10.23
C SER A 40 1.69 -7.85 -10.11
N LYS A 41 2.77 -8.48 -10.58
CA LYS A 41 3.03 -9.91 -10.37
C LYS A 41 3.70 -10.20 -9.02
N ASN A 42 3.78 -9.21 -8.13
CA ASN A 42 4.46 -9.33 -6.83
C ASN A 42 3.50 -9.78 -5.73
N LYS A 43 4.08 -10.17 -4.58
CA LYS A 43 3.32 -10.47 -3.37
C LYS A 43 2.42 -9.29 -2.96
N PRO A 44 1.27 -9.53 -2.32
CA PRO A 44 0.31 -8.51 -1.93
C PRO A 44 0.90 -7.31 -1.18
N GLY A 45 1.88 -7.54 -0.30
CA GLY A 45 2.57 -6.47 0.43
C GLY A 45 3.33 -5.50 -0.48
N VAL A 46 4.05 -6.03 -1.49
CA VAL A 46 4.78 -5.20 -2.46
C VAL A 46 3.80 -4.46 -3.36
N THR A 47 2.72 -5.13 -3.78
CA THR A 47 1.67 -4.49 -4.58
C THR A 47 1.01 -3.34 -3.82
N ALA A 48 0.72 -3.52 -2.53
CA ALA A 48 0.17 -2.47 -1.67
C ALA A 48 1.11 -1.26 -1.55
N LEU A 49 2.41 -1.49 -1.30
CA LEU A 49 3.40 -0.40 -1.25
C LEU A 49 3.52 0.34 -2.59
N ARG A 50 3.44 -0.38 -3.72
CA ARG A 50 3.42 0.24 -5.05
C ARG A 50 2.18 1.08 -5.30
N GLU A 51 1.01 0.62 -4.85
CA GLU A 51 -0.22 1.41 -4.90
C GLU A 51 -0.13 2.66 -4.03
N ILE A 52 0.53 2.58 -2.86
CA ILE A 52 0.76 3.72 -1.99
C ILE A 52 1.70 4.72 -2.65
N ALA A 53 2.87 4.28 -3.11
CA ALA A 53 3.84 5.13 -3.81
C ALA A 53 3.25 5.83 -5.05
N ALA A 54 2.34 5.17 -5.76
CA ALA A 54 1.63 5.76 -6.90
C ALA A 54 0.48 6.71 -6.53
N GLY A 55 0.27 6.99 -5.24
CA GLY A 55 -0.84 7.80 -4.74
C GLY A 55 -2.22 7.18 -4.98
N LYS A 56 -2.28 5.89 -5.34
CA LYS A 56 -3.54 5.18 -5.57
C LYS A 56 -4.16 4.71 -4.28
N VAL A 57 -3.42 4.54 -3.20
CA VAL A 57 -3.91 4.14 -1.87
C VAL A 57 -3.21 5.01 -0.82
N GLY A 58 -3.92 5.44 0.21
CA GLY A 58 -3.34 6.35 1.22
C GLY A 58 -3.91 6.14 2.63
N ILE A 59 -3.88 7.21 3.43
CA ILE A 59 -4.38 7.24 4.82
C ILE A 59 -5.89 6.90 4.90
N GLU A 60 -6.63 6.96 3.79
CA GLU A 60 -8.02 6.49 3.69
C GLU A 60 -8.21 5.04 4.21
N MET A 61 -7.19 4.20 4.10
CA MET A 61 -7.23 2.82 4.59
C MET A 61 -7.33 2.74 6.11
N LEU A 62 -6.85 3.76 6.84
CA LEU A 62 -6.86 3.82 8.29
C LEU A 62 -8.21 4.30 8.86
N LYS A 63 -8.97 5.07 8.08
CA LYS A 63 -10.28 5.61 8.52
C LYS A 63 -11.36 4.53 8.70
N ARG A 64 -11.15 3.33 8.16
CA ARG A 64 -12.10 2.21 8.28
C ARG A 64 -11.95 1.39 9.56
N VAL A 65 -10.95 1.71 10.39
CA VAL A 65 -10.64 1.00 11.64
C VAL A 65 -11.16 1.78 12.87
N SER A 66 -11.77 2.95 12.66
CA SER A 66 -12.35 3.80 13.71
C SER A 66 -13.87 3.77 13.68
#